data_AF-A0A2N5J701-F1
#
_entry.id   AF-A0A2N5J701-F1
#
_cell.length_a   1.000
_cell.length_b   1.000
_cell.length_c   1.000
_cell.angle_alpha   90.00
_cell.angle_beta   90.00
_cell.angle_gamma   90.00
#
_symmetry.space_group_name_H-M   'P 1'
#
loop_
_entity.id
_entity.type
_entity.pdbx_description
1 polymer ?
#
loop_
_entity_poly.entity_id
_entity_poly.type
_entity_poly.pdbx_seq_one_letter_code
_entity_poly.pdbx_strand_id
1 'polypeptide(L)'
;MDRSRKLSVLEMEMLRLLGMEAVPGMKEAEGSACLTTGDGRVIPLTDEQIGKVMGALTSGGEPDLISTGQAARLLGVTPVTVRRLLDSGRIPCARLFDGGKRLILRRDVLEYQAGRFASGA
;
A
#
# COMPACT_ATOMS: atom_id res chain seq x y z
N MET A 1 18.58 32.86 -3.71
CA MET A 1 19.34 32.59 -4.94
C MET A 1 18.79 31.31 -5.55
N ASP A 2 17.74 31.44 -6.35
CA ASP A 2 17.11 30.31 -7.03
C ASP A 2 17.90 30.02 -8.31
N ARG A 3 18.61 28.88 -8.35
CA ARG A 3 19.21 28.37 -9.58
C ARG A 3 18.24 27.37 -10.17
N SER A 4 17.23 27.87 -10.88
CA SER A 4 16.54 27.11 -11.91
C SER A 4 17.60 26.53 -12.87
N ARG A 5 18.06 25.31 -12.59
CA ARG A 5 19.00 24.57 -13.45
C ARG A 5 18.24 24.29 -14.74
N LYS A 6 18.49 25.10 -15.77
CA LYS A 6 18.07 24.76 -17.13
C LYS A 6 18.77 23.47 -17.50
N LEU A 7 18.01 22.44 -17.86
CA LEU A 7 18.55 21.18 -18.38
C LEU A 7 19.48 21.49 -19.54
N SER A 8 20.64 20.83 -19.54
CA SER A 8 21.62 20.91 -20.62
C SER A 8 20.98 20.48 -21.94
N VAL A 9 21.46 21.04 -23.04
CA VAL A 9 21.05 20.65 -24.41
C VAL A 9 21.19 19.13 -24.60
N LEU A 10 22.20 18.52 -23.99
CA LEU A 10 22.43 17.07 -24.05
C LEU A 10 21.35 16.27 -23.30
N GLU A 11 20.87 16.77 -22.16
CA GLU A 11 19.81 16.14 -21.38
C GLU A 11 18.47 16.21 -22.15
N MET A 12 18.22 17.32 -22.84
CA MET A 12 17.06 17.45 -23.72
C MET A 12 17.14 16.53 -24.95
N GLU A 13 18.32 16.39 -25.54
CA GLU A 13 18.54 15.49 -26.70
C GLU A 13 18.40 14.01 -26.30
N MET A 14 18.87 13.64 -25.10
CA MET A 14 18.69 12.29 -24.55
C MET A 14 17.22 11.94 -24.32
N LEU A 15 16.42 12.87 -23.79
CA LEU A 15 14.98 12.66 -23.61
C LEU A 15 14.28 12.42 -24.95
N ARG A 16 14.65 13.18 -26.00
CA ARG A 16 14.15 12.96 -27.36
C ARG A 16 14.52 11.61 -27.95
N LEU A 17 15.79 11.20 -27.81
CA LEU A 17 16.28 9.91 -28.30
C LEU A 17 15.58 8.72 -27.62
N LEU A 18 15.18 8.88 -26.36
CA LEU A 18 14.41 7.90 -25.61
C LEU A 18 12.90 7.92 -25.93
N GLY A 19 12.44 8.77 -26.87
CA GLY A 19 11.03 8.89 -27.24
C GLY A 19 10.15 9.55 -26.16
N MET A 20 10.77 10.25 -25.20
CA MET A 20 10.08 10.95 -24.12
C MET A 20 9.90 12.42 -24.52
N GLU A 21 8.68 12.83 -24.85
CA GLU A 21 8.39 14.26 -24.99
C GLU A 21 8.32 14.92 -23.60
N ALA A 22 9.12 15.96 -23.40
CA ALA A 22 9.00 16.82 -22.24
C ALA A 22 7.64 17.54 -22.32
N VAL A 23 6.75 17.26 -21.38
CA VAL A 23 5.43 17.91 -21.31
C VAL A 23 5.63 19.41 -21.06
N PRO A 24 5.29 20.29 -22.02
CA PRO A 24 5.56 21.71 -21.87
C PRO A 24 4.48 22.34 -20.97
N GLY A 25 4.93 22.98 -19.88
CA GLY A 25 4.17 24.04 -19.24
C GLY A 25 3.30 23.66 -18.03
N MET A 26 3.84 22.97 -17.04
CA MET A 26 3.26 23.03 -15.69
C MET A 26 4.25 23.64 -14.70
N LYS A 27 3.82 24.77 -14.13
CA LYS A 27 4.41 25.37 -12.94
C LYS A 27 3.94 24.51 -11.75
N GLU A 28 4.54 23.33 -11.59
CA GLU A 28 4.33 22.51 -10.40
C GLU A 28 4.77 23.35 -9.19
N ALA A 29 3.88 23.57 -8.23
CA ALA A 29 4.34 23.95 -6.90
C ALA A 29 5.18 22.76 -6.40
N GLU A 30 6.39 23.02 -5.89
CA GLU A 30 7.20 21.98 -5.25
C GLU A 30 6.31 21.18 -4.27
N GLY A 31 6.15 19.87 -4.51
CA GLY A 31 5.30 18.99 -3.70
C GLY A 31 4.02 18.46 -4.37
N SER A 32 3.70 18.85 -5.61
CA SER A 32 2.60 18.26 -6.38
C SER A 32 2.99 16.89 -6.98
N ALA A 33 2.06 15.92 -6.94
CA ALA A 33 2.26 14.57 -7.49
C ALA A 33 1.37 14.34 -8.72
N CYS A 34 1.81 13.49 -9.64
CA CYS A 34 1.08 13.14 -10.85
C CYS A 34 1.15 11.64 -11.16
N LEU A 35 0.20 11.16 -11.97
CA LEU A 35 0.25 9.83 -12.59
C LEU A 35 0.68 9.97 -14.05
N THR A 36 1.61 9.12 -14.47
CA THR A 36 2.01 8.98 -15.87
C THR A 36 1.50 7.65 -16.40
N THR A 37 0.77 7.69 -17.51
CA THR A 37 0.26 6.51 -18.21
C THR A 37 1.25 6.10 -19.31
N GLY A 38 1.25 4.82 -19.71
CA GLY A 38 2.18 4.30 -20.72
C GLY A 38 2.04 4.90 -22.12
N ASP A 39 0.97 5.65 -22.38
CA ASP A 39 0.74 6.46 -23.59
C ASP A 39 1.31 7.89 -23.47
N GLY A 40 2.03 8.20 -22.39
CA GLY A 40 2.63 9.51 -22.13
C GLY A 40 1.68 10.53 -21.49
N ARG A 41 0.43 10.14 -21.19
CA ARG A 41 -0.51 11.06 -20.55
C ARG A 41 -0.14 11.31 -19.09
N VAL A 42 -0.13 12.59 -18.71
CA VAL A 42 0.11 13.05 -17.33
C VAL A 42 -1.20 13.52 -16.70
N ILE A 43 -1.49 13.01 -15.50
CA ILE A 43 -2.70 13.34 -14.73
C ILE A 43 -2.25 13.92 -13.38
N PRO A 44 -2.47 15.22 -13.12
CA PRO A 44 -2.13 15.82 -11.83
C PRO A 44 -3.05 15.27 -10.73
N LEU A 45 -2.50 15.07 -9.53
CA LEU A 45 -3.24 14.62 -8.36
C LEU A 45 -3.39 15.75 -7.36
N THR A 46 -4.58 15.86 -6.78
CA THR A 46 -4.83 16.66 -5.58
C THR A 46 -4.31 15.94 -4.32
N ASP A 47 -4.05 16.67 -3.25
CA ASP A 47 -3.62 16.10 -1.95
C ASP A 47 -4.53 14.96 -1.46
N GLU A 48 -5.84 15.09 -1.64
CA GLU A 48 -6.80 14.04 -1.31
C GLU A 48 -6.58 12.77 -2.16
N GLN A 49 -6.34 12.95 -3.45
CA GLN A 49 -6.08 11.84 -4.38
C GLN A 49 -4.72 11.19 -4.12
N ILE A 50 -3.70 11.97 -3.73
CA ILE A 50 -2.40 11.45 -3.29
C ILE A 50 -2.59 10.52 -2.10
N GLY A 51 -3.36 10.93 -1.09
CA GLY A 51 -3.68 10.09 0.07
C GLY A 51 -4.37 8.77 -0.33
N LYS A 52 -5.33 8.82 -1.25
CA LYS A 52 -6.04 7.62 -1.74
C LYS A 52 -5.11 6.68 -2.52
N VAL A 53 -4.27 7.22 -3.40
CA VAL A 53 -3.32 6.43 -4.21
C VAL A 53 -2.27 5.79 -3.30
N MET A 54 -1.67 6.56 -2.39
CA MET A 54 -0.69 6.03 -1.44
C MET A 54 -1.32 4.99 -0.51
N GLY A 55 -2.55 5.22 -0.05
CA GLY A 55 -3.33 4.23 0.69
C GLY A 55 -3.55 2.95 -0.09
N ALA A 56 -3.94 3.03 -1.37
CA ALA A 56 -4.15 1.86 -2.22
C ALA A 56 -2.83 1.11 -2.52
N LEU A 57 -1.74 1.82 -2.80
CA LEU A 57 -0.42 1.25 -3.08
C LEU A 57 0.19 0.56 -1.84
N THR A 58 0.02 1.16 -0.66
CA THR A 58 0.46 0.57 0.61
C THR A 58 -0.47 -0.54 1.12
N SER A 59 -1.75 -0.51 0.72
CA SER A 59 -2.72 -1.57 1.05
C SER A 59 -2.64 -2.77 0.10
N GLY A 60 -1.85 -2.69 -0.97
CA GLY A 60 -1.28 -3.81 -1.74
C GLY A 60 -2.18 -5.02 -2.00
N GLY A 61 -2.99 -4.97 -3.07
CA GLY A 61 -3.51 -6.16 -3.74
C GLY A 61 -4.61 -6.94 -3.00
N GLU A 62 -5.10 -8.00 -3.66
CA GLU A 62 -6.10 -8.94 -3.12
C GLU A 62 -5.90 -9.20 -1.61
N PRO A 63 -7.00 -9.29 -0.83
CA PRO A 63 -6.88 -9.44 0.61
C PRO A 63 -5.96 -10.63 0.95
N ASP A 64 -4.85 -10.36 1.65
CA ASP A 64 -3.90 -11.41 2.08
C ASP A 64 -4.54 -12.25 3.19
N LEU A 65 -5.39 -13.17 2.74
CA LEU A 65 -6.16 -14.06 3.58
C LEU A 65 -5.29 -15.26 3.95
N ILE A 66 -5.11 -15.45 5.25
CA ILE A 66 -4.37 -16.56 5.82
C ILE A 66 -5.30 -17.49 6.60
N SER A 67 -4.90 -18.75 6.69
CA SER A 67 -5.56 -19.75 7.51
C SER A 67 -5.25 -19.59 9.00
N THR A 68 -6.06 -20.21 9.87
CA THR A 68 -5.80 -20.31 11.31
C THR A 68 -4.40 -20.86 11.64
N GLY A 69 -3.92 -21.83 10.85
CA GLY A 69 -2.59 -22.41 11.06
C GLY A 69 -1.45 -21.45 10.74
N GLN A 70 -1.61 -20.62 9.70
CA GLN A 70 -0.64 -19.57 9.38
C GLN A 70 -0.66 -18.45 10.41
N ALA A 71 -1.85 -18.01 10.85
CA ALA A 71 -1.98 -17.04 11.93
C ALA A 71 -1.33 -17.52 13.23
N ALA A 72 -1.47 -18.81 13.56
CA ALA A 72 -0.84 -19.42 14.73
C ALA A 72 0.70 -19.31 14.68
N ARG A 73 1.29 -19.54 13.50
CA ARG A 73 2.74 -19.39 13.29
C ARG A 73 3.20 -17.94 13.45
N LEU A 74 2.43 -16.98 12.94
CA LEU A 74 2.76 -15.54 13.08
C LEU A 74 2.71 -15.07 14.53
N LEU A 75 1.73 -15.54 15.29
CA LEU A 75 1.54 -15.17 16.70
C LEU A 75 2.42 -15.99 17.67
N GLY A 76 3.08 -17.06 17.20
CA GLY A 76 3.85 -17.96 18.06
C GLY A 76 2.98 -18.75 19.05
N VAL A 77 1.74 -19.07 18.68
CA VAL A 77 0.78 -19.79 19.55
C VAL A 77 0.20 -21.02 18.85
N THR A 78 -0.61 -21.81 19.57
CA THR A 78 -1.28 -22.96 18.96
C THR A 78 -2.50 -22.54 18.12
N PRO A 79 -2.90 -23.33 17.11
CA PRO A 79 -4.13 -23.07 16.34
C PRO A 79 -5.40 -23.03 17.21
N VAL A 80 -5.42 -23.77 18.32
CA VAL A 80 -6.52 -23.75 19.30
C VAL A 80 -6.62 -22.38 19.97
N THR A 81 -5.49 -21.78 20.34
CA THR A 81 -5.45 -20.42 20.89
C THR A 81 -5.98 -19.40 19.89
N VAL A 82 -5.53 -19.47 18.62
CA VAL A 82 -6.07 -18.58 17.58
C VAL A 82 -7.57 -18.75 17.43
N ARG A 83 -8.09 -19.97 17.42
CA ARG A 83 -9.54 -20.21 17.34
C ARG A 83 -10.31 -19.53 18.47
N ARG A 84 -9.80 -19.56 19.71
CA ARG A 84 -10.38 -18.84 20.85
C ARG A 84 -10.35 -17.32 20.66
N LEU A 85 -9.28 -16.78 20.07
CA LEU A 85 -9.18 -15.34 19.74
C LEU A 85 -10.22 -14.93 18.69
N LEU A 86 -10.42 -15.76 17.67
CA LEU A 86 -11.47 -15.55 16.67
C LEU A 86 -12.87 -15.66 17.28
N ASP A 87 -13.12 -16.69 18.10
CA ASP A 87 -14.43 -16.93 18.73
C ASP A 87 -14.81 -15.81 19.72
N SER A 88 -13.81 -15.18 20.35
CA SER A 88 -14.00 -14.01 21.22
C SER A 88 -14.06 -12.67 20.47
N GLY A 89 -13.90 -12.67 19.15
CA GLY A 89 -13.91 -11.46 18.34
C GLY A 89 -12.68 -10.55 18.50
N ARG A 90 -11.62 -11.02 19.16
CA ARG A 90 -10.38 -10.27 19.37
C ARG A 90 -9.56 -10.08 18.09
N ILE A 91 -9.75 -10.99 17.13
CA ILE A 91 -9.22 -10.89 15.76
C ILE A 91 -10.40 -11.17 14.82
N PRO A 92 -10.73 -10.27 13.88
CA PRO A 92 -11.77 -10.50 12.88
C PRO A 92 -11.47 -11.73 12.01
N CYS A 93 -12.53 -12.44 11.58
CA CYS A 93 -12.42 -13.45 10.54
C CYS A 93 -13.67 -13.53 9.68
N ALA A 94 -13.49 -13.92 8.42
CA ALA A 94 -14.55 -14.27 7.50
C ALA A 94 -14.66 -15.79 7.34
N ARG A 95 -15.81 -16.25 6.84
CA ARG A 95 -16.00 -17.62 6.34
C ARG A 95 -16.45 -17.53 4.89
N LEU A 96 -15.93 -18.42 4.04
CA LEU A 96 -16.32 -18.47 2.63
C LEU A 96 -17.78 -18.93 2.44
N PHE A 97 -18.25 -19.80 3.33
CA PHE A 97 -19.63 -20.30 3.41
C PHE A 97 -19.87 -20.80 4.84
N ASP A 98 -21.13 -21.07 5.20
CA ASP A 98 -21.43 -21.56 6.55
C ASP A 98 -20.80 -22.94 6.80
N GLY A 99 -20.09 -23.08 7.92
CA GLY A 99 -19.22 -24.23 8.19
C GLY A 99 -17.90 -24.29 7.42
N GLY A 100 -17.63 -23.34 6.51
CA GLY A 100 -16.40 -23.28 5.73
C GLY A 100 -15.14 -22.86 6.51
N LYS A 101 -13.98 -22.90 5.83
CA LYS A 101 -12.70 -22.48 6.42
C LYS A 101 -12.77 -21.02 6.86
N ARG A 102 -12.19 -20.73 8.04
CA ARG A 102 -12.00 -19.36 8.51
C ARG A 102 -10.84 -18.72 7.75
N LEU A 103 -11.11 -17.54 7.22
CA LEU A 103 -10.16 -16.69 6.52
C LEU A 103 -9.89 -15.47 7.38
N ILE A 104 -8.62 -15.17 7.58
CA ILE A 104 -8.16 -14.11 8.48
C ILE A 104 -7.30 -13.18 7.65
N LEU A 105 -7.54 -11.88 7.72
CA LEU A 105 -6.64 -10.93 7.09
C LEU A 105 -5.31 -10.93 7.84
N ARG A 106 -4.20 -11.09 7.12
CA ARG A 106 -2.87 -11.07 7.74
C ARG A 106 -2.61 -9.78 8.51
N ARG A 107 -3.08 -8.64 8.00
CA ARG A 107 -2.93 -7.33 8.65
C ARG A 107 -3.53 -7.32 10.06
N ASP A 108 -4.73 -7.88 10.23
CA ASP A 108 -5.45 -7.87 11.51
C ASP A 108 -4.71 -8.72 12.56
N VAL A 109 -4.02 -9.79 12.12
CA VAL A 109 -3.16 -10.61 12.99
C VAL A 109 -1.92 -9.83 13.45
N LEU A 110 -1.30 -9.06 12.55
CA LEU A 110 -0.14 -8.23 12.87
C LEU A 110 -0.51 -7.06 13.79
N GLU A 111 -1.66 -6.41 13.55
CA GLU A 111 -2.19 -5.36 14.42
C GLU A 111 -2.47 -5.89 15.84
N TYR A 112 -3.10 -7.06 15.96
CA TYR A 112 -3.31 -7.71 17.25
C TYR A 112 -1.98 -8.00 17.97
N GLN A 113 -0.98 -8.47 17.23
CA GLN A 113 0.35 -8.74 17.78
C GLN A 113 1.00 -7.45 18.29
N ALA A 114 0.96 -6.37 17.52
CA ALA A 114 1.50 -5.07 17.92
C ALA A 114 0.81 -4.51 19.18
N GLY A 115 -0.53 -4.59 19.26
CA GLY A 115 -1.29 -4.15 20.43
C GLY A 115 -0.98 -4.96 21.70
N ARG A 116 -0.66 -6.25 21.56
CA ARG A 116 -0.21 -7.09 22.69
C ARG A 116 1.15 -6.63 23.23
N PHE A 117 2.06 -6.19 22.37
CA PHE A 117 3.36 -5.67 22.81
C PHE A 117 3.24 -4.29 23.46
N ALA A 118 2.35 -3.43 22.98
CA ALA A 118 2.12 -2.10 23.56
C ALA A 118 1.45 -2.13 24.95
N SER A 119 0.73 -3.20 25.29
CA SER A 119 0.04 -3.38 26.58
C SER A 119 0.82 -4.21 27.61
N GLY A 120 2.00 -4.70 27.24
CA GLY A 120 2.87 -5.51 28.09
C GLY A 120 4.17 -4.81 28.53
N ALA A 121 4.27 -3.49 28.34
CA ALA A 121 5.39 -2.65 28.76
C ALA A 121 4.99 -1.77 29.95
#